data_AF-A0A9X4EPL7-F1
#
_entry.id   AF-A0A9X4EPL7-F1
#
_cell.length_a   1.000
_cell.length_b   1.000
_cell.length_c   1.000
_cell.angle_alpha   90.00
_cell.angle_beta   90.00
_cell.angle_gamma   90.00
#
_symmetry.space_group_name_H-M   'P 1'
#
loop_
_entity.id
_entity.type
_entity.pdbx_description
1 polymer ?
#
loop_
_entity_poly.entity_id
_entity_poly.type
_entity_poly.pdbx_seq_one_letter_code
_entity_poly.pdbx_strand_id
1 'polypeptide(L)'
;MVLIGATVYAFEIPNYFNWIEKKTANNSGLKRTIAKTILAIAYFNPLWIFRHLLFIKLFSGNFDQITSNLFIVACWSFLVNIPISFIANFIIQNKVKLDWRFLASAIFSALMAIYYALSETIFN
;
A
#
# COMPACT_ATOMS: atom_id res chain seq x y z
N MET A 1 -14.74 -4.29 1.49
CA MET A 1 -13.56 -3.37 1.41
C MET A 1 -13.82 -1.99 1.96
N VAL A 2 -14.84 -1.28 1.50
CA VAL A 2 -15.09 0.12 1.88
C VAL A 2 -15.13 0.32 3.40
N LEU A 3 -15.82 -0.57 4.14
CA LEU A 3 -15.97 -0.43 5.59
C LEU A 3 -14.66 -0.69 6.38
N ILE A 4 -13.86 -1.69 5.97
CA ILE A 4 -12.53 -1.95 6.54
C ILE A 4 -11.55 -0.82 6.17
N GLY A 5 -11.62 -0.33 4.93
CA GLY A 5 -10.79 0.78 4.47
C GLY A 5 -11.11 2.09 5.20
N ALA A 6 -12.40 2.37 5.42
CA ALA A 6 -12.87 3.57 6.12
C ALA A 6 -12.68 3.51 7.65
N THR A 7 -12.42 2.33 8.21
CA THR A 7 -12.19 2.16 9.65
C THR A 7 -10.72 1.85 9.91
N VAL A 8 -10.31 0.58 9.78
CA VAL A 8 -8.98 0.09 10.14
C VAL A 8 -7.88 0.86 9.43
N TYR A 9 -7.96 1.04 8.11
CA TYR A 9 -6.89 1.71 7.36
C TYR A 9 -6.86 3.22 7.54
N ALA A 10 -8.02 3.85 7.77
CA ALA A 10 -8.11 5.27 8.07
C ALA A 10 -7.46 5.64 9.41
N PHE A 11 -7.38 4.70 10.36
CA PHE A 11 -6.62 4.90 11.61
C PHE A 11 -5.16 4.45 11.50
N GLU A 12 -4.90 3.30 10.88
CA GLU A 12 -3.57 2.67 10.85
C GLU A 12 -2.56 3.47 10.00
N ILE A 13 -2.94 3.88 8.79
CA ILE A 13 -2.03 4.49 7.81
C ILE A 13 -1.57 5.89 8.24
N PRO A 14 -2.45 6.83 8.66
CA PRO A 14 -2.01 8.15 9.11
C PRO A 14 -1.11 8.06 10.35
N ASN A 15 -1.43 7.16 11.29
CA ASN A 15 -0.61 6.94 12.48
C ASN A 15 0.78 6.41 12.12
N TYR A 16 0.87 5.50 11.15
CA TYR A 16 2.14 5.01 10.65
C TYR A 16 2.96 6.13 9.97
N PHE A 17 2.33 6.98 9.15
CA PHE A 17 3.01 8.12 8.53
C PHE A 17 3.47 9.16 9.56
N ASN A 18 2.68 9.41 10.60
CA ASN A 18 3.07 10.24 11.73
C ASN A 18 4.27 9.64 12.48
N TRP A 19 4.29 8.33 12.68
CA TRP A 19 5.43 7.63 13.27
C TRP A 19 6.69 7.74 12.41
N ILE A 20 6.58 7.61 11.08
CA ILE A 20 7.70 7.83 10.16
C ILE A 20 8.28 9.25 10.30
N GLU A 21 7.43 10.28 10.36
CA GLU A 21 7.91 11.66 10.56
C GLU A 21 8.66 11.82 11.87
N LYS A 22 8.13 11.28 12.97
CA LYS A 22 8.80 11.31 14.29
C LYS A 22 10.13 10.55 14.27
N LYS A 23 10.16 9.37 13.66
CA LYS A 23 11.35 8.51 13.60
C LYS A 23 12.45 9.10 12.72
N THR A 24 12.08 9.85 11.69
CA THR A 24 13.00 10.49 10.75
C THR A 24 13.31 11.95 11.08
N ALA A 25 12.84 12.47 12.22
CA ALA A 25 13.02 13.87 12.63
C ALA A 25 14.51 14.25 12.81
N ASN A 26 15.34 13.34 13.29
CA ASN A 26 16.78 13.56 13.49
C ASN A 26 17.62 13.37 12.22
N ASN A 27 17.01 12.91 11.12
CA ASN A 27 17.71 12.74 9.84
C ASN A 27 17.56 14.02 9.02
N SER A 28 18.64 14.46 8.37
CA SER A 28 18.64 15.62 7.49
C SER A 28 18.90 15.25 6.02
N GLY A 29 18.38 16.08 5.10
CA GLY A 29 18.60 15.97 3.66
C GLY A 29 18.20 14.61 3.07
N LEU A 30 19.09 14.05 2.24
CA LEU A 30 18.84 12.82 1.48
C LEU A 30 18.56 11.60 2.37
N LYS A 31 19.21 11.51 3.55
CA LYS A 31 18.98 10.41 4.50
C LYS A 31 17.55 10.38 4.99
N ARG A 32 16.93 11.54 5.21
CA ARG A 32 15.52 11.65 5.60
C ARG A 32 14.60 11.16 4.49
N THR A 33 14.83 11.60 3.26
CA THR A 33 14.05 11.22 2.07
C THR A 33 14.06 9.72 1.82
N ILE A 34 15.25 9.11 1.86
CA ILE A 34 15.41 7.66 1.66
C ILE A 34 14.75 6.90 2.81
N ALA A 35 14.99 7.30 4.06
CA ALA A 35 14.41 6.62 5.23
C ALA A 35 12.87 6.63 5.21
N LYS A 36 12.24 7.78 4.89
CA LYS A 36 10.78 7.86 4.80
C LYS A 36 10.22 6.93 3.72
N THR A 37 10.88 6.89 2.57
CA THR A 37 10.44 6.09 1.42
C THR A 37 10.56 4.60 1.72
N ILE A 38 11.70 4.16 2.27
CA ILE A 38 11.93 2.76 2.65
C ILE A 38 10.93 2.32 3.72
N LEU A 39 10.71 3.14 4.75
CA LEU A 39 9.75 2.81 5.81
C LEU A 39 8.32 2.72 5.27
N ALA A 40 7.91 3.62 4.38
CA ALA A 40 6.60 3.54 3.74
C ALA A 40 6.45 2.24 2.93
N ILE A 41 7.45 1.86 2.14
CA ILE A 41 7.42 0.61 1.36
C ILE A 41 7.44 -0.63 2.27
N ALA A 42 8.20 -0.58 3.37
CA ALA A 42 8.25 -1.66 4.36
C ALA A 42 6.90 -1.89 5.05
N TYR A 43 6.06 -0.85 5.15
CA TYR A 43 4.69 -0.99 5.62
C TYR A 43 3.78 -1.67 4.58
N PHE A 44 3.88 -1.26 3.31
CA PHE A 44 3.15 -1.89 2.21
C PHE A 44 3.79 -3.19 1.71
N ASN A 45 4.30 -4.01 2.64
CA ASN A 45 4.97 -5.29 2.38
C ASN A 45 3.98 -6.37 1.86
N PRO A 46 4.49 -7.57 1.48
CA PRO A 46 3.62 -8.67 1.03
C PRO A 46 2.54 -9.09 2.02
N LEU A 47 2.74 -8.95 3.34
CA LEU A 47 1.70 -9.27 4.33
C LEU A 47 0.53 -8.30 4.27
N TRP A 48 0.80 -7.02 4.01
CA TRP A 48 -0.25 -6.02 3.81
C TRP A 48 -1.10 -6.36 2.56
N ILE A 49 -0.44 -6.77 1.47
CA ILE A 49 -1.12 -7.19 0.23
C ILE A 49 -1.92 -8.47 0.49
N PHE A 50 -1.33 -9.45 1.17
CA PHE A 50 -1.99 -10.70 1.52
C PHE A 50 -3.26 -10.47 2.35
N ARG A 51 -3.19 -9.60 3.38
CA ARG A 51 -4.35 -9.19 4.18
C ARG A 51 -5.45 -8.60 3.29
N HIS A 52 -5.09 -7.74 2.35
CA HIS A 52 -6.02 -7.18 1.39
C HIS A 52 -6.68 -8.26 0.52
N LEU A 53 -5.89 -9.14 -0.08
CA LEU A 53 -6.39 -10.23 -0.94
C LEU A 53 -7.31 -11.18 -0.16
N LEU A 54 -6.94 -11.52 1.08
CA LEU A 54 -7.75 -12.36 1.96
C LEU A 54 -9.11 -11.72 2.22
N PHE A 55 -9.13 -10.43 2.60
CA PHE A 55 -10.39 -9.72 2.78
C PHE A 55 -11.20 -9.66 1.48
N ILE A 56 -10.58 -9.47 0.30
CA ILE A 56 -11.32 -9.45 -0.98
C ILE A 56 -12.03 -10.79 -1.17
N LYS A 57 -11.30 -11.91 -1.08
CA LYS A 57 -11.88 -13.25 -1.26
C LYS A 57 -12.96 -13.57 -0.22
N LEU A 58 -12.75 -13.17 1.04
CA LEU A 58 -13.71 -13.33 2.13
C LEU A 58 -15.02 -12.56 1.87
N PHE A 59 -14.95 -11.30 1.44
CA PHE A 59 -16.15 -10.50 1.15
C PHE A 59 -16.78 -10.80 -0.20
N SER A 60 -16.04 -11.41 -1.14
CA SER A 60 -16.58 -11.91 -2.41
C SER A 60 -17.25 -13.28 -2.29
N GLY A 61 -17.22 -13.94 -1.13
CA GLY A 61 -17.79 -15.27 -0.94
C GLY A 61 -16.96 -16.41 -1.53
N ASN A 62 -15.74 -16.13 -2.02
CA ASN A 62 -14.86 -17.10 -2.68
C ASN A 62 -13.92 -17.77 -1.67
N PHE A 63 -14.49 -18.41 -0.65
CA PHE A 63 -13.72 -19.02 0.44
C PHE A 63 -12.77 -20.12 -0.04
N ASP A 64 -13.15 -20.88 -1.06
CA ASP A 64 -12.34 -21.97 -1.64
C ASP A 64 -11.03 -21.48 -2.28
N GLN A 65 -10.96 -20.18 -2.61
CA GLN A 65 -9.76 -19.57 -3.19
C GLN A 65 -8.78 -19.04 -2.13
N ILE A 66 -9.13 -19.11 -0.84
CA ILE A 66 -8.25 -18.77 0.28
C ILE A 66 -7.29 -19.94 0.53
N THR A 67 -6.25 -20.03 -0.30
CA THR A 67 -5.23 -21.08 -0.22
C THR A 67 -3.89 -20.48 0.20
N SER A 68 -2.94 -21.31 0.66
CA SER A 68 -1.56 -20.89 0.93
C SER A 68 -0.88 -20.22 -0.28
N ASN A 69 -1.35 -20.53 -1.49
CA ASN A 69 -0.86 -19.91 -2.72
C ASN A 69 -1.18 -18.41 -2.78
N LEU A 70 -2.19 -17.92 -2.05
CA LEU A 70 -2.53 -16.50 -1.99
C LEU A 70 -1.39 -15.64 -1.40
N PHE A 71 -0.59 -16.21 -0.49
CA PHE A 71 0.61 -15.55 0.02
C PHE A 71 1.70 -15.43 -1.05
N ILE A 72 1.89 -16.47 -1.86
CA ILE A 72 2.85 -16.46 -2.98
C ILE A 72 2.43 -15.40 -4.00
N VAL A 73 1.13 -15.32 -4.33
CA VAL A 73 0.58 -14.26 -5.19
C VAL A 73 0.87 -12.89 -4.59
N ALA A 74 0.68 -12.68 -3.29
CA ALA A 74 0.98 -11.42 -2.64
C ALA A 74 2.47 -11.02 -2.74
N CYS A 75 3.39 -11.99 -2.63
CA CYS A 75 4.83 -11.76 -2.83
C CYS A 75 5.16 -11.36 -4.27
N TRP A 76 4.59 -12.06 -5.27
CA TRP A 76 4.78 -11.70 -6.68
C TRP A 76 4.19 -10.33 -7.01
N SER A 77 2.96 -10.06 -6.55
CA SER A 77 2.32 -8.76 -6.69
C SER A 77 3.17 -7.66 -6.05
N PHE A 78 3.77 -7.90 -4.89
CA PHE A 78 4.69 -6.93 -4.29
C PHE A 78 5.88 -6.69 -5.23
N LEU A 79 6.59 -7.74 -5.64
CA LEU A 79 7.80 -7.64 -6.47
C LEU A 79 7.57 -6.89 -7.79
N VAL A 80 6.49 -7.22 -8.51
CA VAL A 80 6.14 -6.57 -9.77
C VAL A 80 5.81 -5.10 -9.56
N ASN A 81 5.21 -4.76 -8.42
CA ASN A 81 4.81 -3.39 -8.11
C ASN A 81 5.87 -2.57 -7.39
N ILE A 82 7.03 -3.13 -7.01
CA ILE A 82 8.10 -2.40 -6.32
C ILE A 82 8.46 -1.10 -7.06
N PRO A 83 8.71 -1.08 -8.39
CA PRO A 83 9.17 0.14 -9.07
C PRO A 83 8.14 1.27 -8.99
N ILE A 84 6.87 0.94 -9.31
CA ILE A 84 5.76 1.91 -9.31
C ILE A 84 5.46 2.37 -7.88
N SER A 85 5.41 1.43 -6.94
CA SER A 85 5.15 1.71 -5.53
C SER A 85 6.27 2.53 -4.90
N PHE A 86 7.52 2.32 -5.31
CA PHE A 86 8.66 3.10 -4.83
C PHE A 86 8.54 4.56 -5.28
N ILE A 87 8.27 4.80 -6.56
CA ILE A 87 8.11 6.16 -7.11
C ILE A 87 6.92 6.87 -6.45
N ALA A 88 5.77 6.19 -6.35
CA ALA A 88 4.58 6.75 -5.72
C ALA A 88 4.83 7.11 -4.25
N ASN A 89 5.40 6.19 -3.46
CA ASN A 89 5.72 6.44 -2.06
C ASN A 89 6.79 7.52 -1.89
N PHE A 90 7.78 7.58 -2.78
CA PHE A 90 8.77 8.65 -2.77
C PHE A 90 8.12 10.03 -2.93
N ILE A 91 7.20 10.17 -3.89
CA ILE A 91 6.48 11.42 -4.13
C ILE A 91 5.59 11.75 -2.93
N ILE A 92 4.78 10.80 -2.45
CA ILE A 92 3.86 11.01 -1.33
C ILE A 92 4.61 11.42 -0.06
N GLN A 93 5.70 10.75 0.28
CA GLN A 93 6.42 11.02 1.54
C GLN A 93 7.22 12.32 1.54
N ASN A 94 7.59 12.84 0.37
CA ASN A 94 8.52 13.99 0.28
C ASN A 94 7.89 15.25 -0.31
N LYS A 95 6.85 15.13 -1.14
CA LYS A 95 6.19 16.28 -1.79
C LYS A 95 4.80 16.57 -1.20
N VAL A 96 4.13 15.58 -0.61
CA VAL A 96 2.79 15.76 -0.05
C VAL A 96 2.87 16.09 1.44
N LYS A 97 2.11 17.11 1.86
CA LYS A 97 1.94 17.49 3.27
C LYS A 97 1.38 16.31 4.05
N LEU A 98 1.80 16.16 5.31
CA LEU A 98 1.48 15.00 6.14
C LEU A 98 -0.02 14.67 6.19
N ASP A 99 -0.86 15.69 6.38
CA ASP A 99 -2.33 15.56 6.46
C ASP A 99 -2.95 15.00 5.17
N TRP A 100 -2.32 15.26 4.02
CA TRP A 100 -2.79 14.83 2.71
C TRP A 100 -2.19 13.50 2.25
N ARG A 101 -1.19 12.95 2.97
CA ARG A 101 -0.52 11.72 2.54
C ARG A 101 -1.42 10.51 2.53
N PHE A 102 -2.33 10.42 3.50
CA PHE A 102 -3.32 9.36 3.52
C PHE A 102 -4.22 9.43 2.28
N LEU A 103 -4.75 10.62 1.97
CA LEU A 103 -5.59 10.80 0.78
C LEU A 103 -4.83 10.49 -0.51
N ALA A 104 -3.59 10.98 -0.64
CA ALA A 104 -2.76 10.71 -1.80
C ALA A 104 -2.46 9.20 -1.96
N SER A 105 -2.17 8.50 -0.86
CA SER A 105 -1.98 7.05 -0.85
C SER A 105 -3.25 6.31 -1.22
N ALA A 106 -4.41 6.74 -0.71
CA ALA A 106 -5.69 6.12 -1.00
C ALA A 106 -6.10 6.28 -2.48
N ILE A 107 -5.91 7.47 -3.04
CA ILE A 107 -6.16 7.74 -4.47
C ILE A 107 -5.23 6.86 -5.33
N PHE A 108 -3.94 6.79 -5.00
CA PHE A 108 -3.00 5.92 -5.71
C PHE A 108 -3.45 4.46 -5.69
N SER A 109 -3.83 3.93 -4.53
CA SER A 109 -4.34 2.56 -4.41
C SER A 109 -5.63 2.32 -5.22
N ALA A 110 -6.55 3.28 -5.25
CA ALA A 110 -7.77 3.19 -6.05
C ALA A 110 -7.47 3.15 -7.56
N LEU A 111 -6.54 3.98 -8.04
CA LEU A 111 -6.10 3.97 -9.43
C LEU A 111 -5.45 2.64 -9.81
N MET A 112 -4.59 2.09 -8.95
CA MET A 112 -3.97 0.78 -9.19
C MET A 112 -5.01 -0.34 -9.24
N ALA A 113 -6.03 -0.29 -8.40
CA ALA A 113 -7.12 -1.28 -8.41
C ALA A 113 -7.90 -1.25 -9.75
N ILE A 114 -8.20 -0.05 -10.27
CA ILE A 114 -8.84 0.10 -11.60
C ILE A 114 -7.92 -0.43 -12.69
N TYR A 115 -6.63 -0.07 -12.65
CA TYR A 115 -5.64 -0.51 -13.63
C TYR A 115 -5.54 -2.04 -13.69
N TYR A 116 -5.49 -2.74 -12.56
CA TYR A 116 -5.44 -4.20 -12.55
C TYR A 116 -6.71 -4.84 -13.11
N ALA A 117 -7.88 -4.32 -12.74
CA ALA A 117 -9.14 -4.83 -13.27
C ALA A 117 -9.20 -4.65 -14.80
N LEU A 118 -8.75 -3.51 -15.32
CA LEU A 118 -8.66 -3.28 -16.76
C LEU A 118 -7.65 -4.23 -17.44
N SER A 119 -6.50 -4.44 -16.82
CA SER A 119 -5.45 -5.32 -17.33
C SER A 119 -5.95 -6.77 -17.47
N GLU A 120 -6.76 -7.24 -16.52
CA GLU A 120 -7.38 -8.57 -16.60
C GLU A 120 -8.33 -8.68 -17.79
N THR A 121 -9.03 -7.61 -18.17
CA THR A 121 -9.96 -7.63 -19.32
C THR A 121 -9.29 -7.44 -20.67
N ILE A 122 -8.17 -6.72 -20.75
CA ILE A 122 -7.51 -6.37 -22.01
C ILE A 122 -6.50 -7.44 -22.45
N PHE A 123 -5.85 -8.12 -21.50
CA PHE A 123 -4.74 -9.04 -21.76
C PHE A 123 -5.09 -10.51 -21.55
N ASN A 124 -6.39 -10.83 -21.44
CA ASN A 124 -6.93 -12.18 -21.30
C ASN A 124 -7.82 -12.49 -22.52
#